data_AF-A0AAT9K644-F1
#
_entry.id   AF-A0AAT9K644-F1
#
_cell.length_a   1.000
_cell.length_b   1.000
_cell.length_c   1.000
_cell.angle_alpha   90.00
_cell.angle_beta   90.00
_cell.angle_gamma   90.00
#
_symmetry.space_group_name_H-M   'P 1'
#
loop_
_entity.id
_entity.type
_entity.pdbx_description
1 polymer ?
#
loop_
_entity_poly.entity_id
_entity_poly.type
_entity_poly.pdbx_seq_one_letter_code
_entity_poly.pdbx_strand_id
1 'polypeptide(L)' 'MLQNILQYVWMGSAAGLVVLVLLHSPKGDGLGGIGGQGQLFTSAKSAESTLNRVTWTLFTLFLSLTIVLSAGWLNRAAG' A
#
# COMPACT_ATOMS: atom_id res chain seq x y z
N MET A 1 -15.95 3.42 20.74
CA MET A 1 -14.47 3.46 20.87
C MET A 1 -13.79 2.66 19.77
N LEU A 2 -14.13 1.37 19.58
CA LEU A 2 -13.54 0.53 18.53
C LEU A 2 -13.63 1.15 17.12
N GLN A 3 -14.81 1.60 16.70
CA GLN A 3 -15.01 2.24 15.39
C GLN A 3 -14.07 3.43 15.14
N ASN A 4 -13.85 4.29 16.15
CA ASN A 4 -12.96 5.44 16.02
C ASN A 4 -11.51 4.97 15.81
N ILE A 5 -11.08 3.91 16.50
CA ILE A 5 -9.75 3.31 16.31
C ILE A 5 -9.59 2.80 14.87
N LEU A 6 -10.58 2.06 14.34
CA LEU A 6 -10.55 1.58 12.96
C LEU A 6 -10.51 2.75 11.95
N GLN A 7 -11.24 3.84 12.20
CA GLN A 7 -11.20 5.03 11.34
C GLN A 7 -9.82 5.71 11.35
N TYR A 8 -9.17 5.82 12.51
CA TYR A 8 -7.81 6.37 12.58
C TYR A 8 -6.80 5.49 11.85
N VAL A 9 -6.88 4.17 12.00
CA VAL A 9 -6.03 3.22 11.28
C VAL A 9 -6.27 3.30 9.77
N TRP A 10 -7.54 3.37 9.34
CA TRP A 10 -7.91 3.53 7.94
C TRP A 10 -7.33 4.82 7.34
N MET A 11 -7.49 5.96 8.03
CA MET A 11 -6.94 7.24 7.59
C MET A 11 -5.41 7.23 7.53
N GLY A 12 -4.76 6.63 8.53
CA GLY A 12 -3.30 6.45 8.53
C GLY A 12 -2.81 5.58 7.37
N SER A 13 -3.52 4.48 7.07
CA SER A 13 -3.19 3.62 5.92
C SER A 13 -3.36 4.33 4.58
N ALA A 14 -4.36 5.20 4.45
CA ALA A 14 -4.57 6.00 3.24
C ALA A 14 -3.43 7.00 3.02
N ALA A 15 -3.05 7.75 4.06
CA ALA A 15 -1.94 8.70 3.99
C ALA A 15 -0.61 7.99 3.68
N GLY A 16 -0.36 6.84 4.33
CA GLY A 16 0.80 6.00 4.06
C GLY A 16 0.84 5.52 2.61
N LEU A 17 -0.29 5.09 2.04
CA LEU A 17 -0.36 4.68 0.63
C LEU A 17 -0.02 5.81 -0.33
N VAL A 18 -0.53 7.02 -0.08
CA VAL A 18 -0.20 8.20 -0.91
C VAL A 18 1.31 8.41 -0.92
N VAL A 19 1.95 8.40 0.25
CA VAL A 19 3.41 8.56 0.35
C VAL A 19 4.14 7.40 -0.36
N LEU A 20 3.76 6.16 -0.12
CA LEU A 20 4.42 4.98 -0.71
C LEU A 20 4.28 4.89 -2.23
N VAL A 21 3.16 5.38 -2.78
CA VAL A 21 2.93 5.46 -4.23
C VAL A 21 3.76 6.58 -4.84
N LEU A 22 3.89 7.73 -4.17
CA LEU A 22 4.76 8.81 -4.63
C LEU A 22 6.25 8.44 -4.55
N LEU A 23 6.62 7.60 -3.59
CA LEU A 23 7.98 7.05 -3.47
C LEU A 23 8.26 5.91 -4.46
N HIS A 24 7.25 5.34 -5.12
CA HIS A 24 7.50 4.41 -6.20
C HIS A 24 8.16 5.14 -7.36
N SER A 25 9.34 4.69 -7.76
CA SER A 25 10.04 5.18 -8.95
C SER A 25 9.06 5.23 -10.13
N PRO A 26 9.01 6.34 -10.89
CA PRO A 26 8.18 6.43 -12.08
C PRO A 26 8.55 5.26 -13.00
N LYS A 27 7.55 4.48 -13.42
CA LYS A 27 7.72 3.24 -14.18
C LYS A 27 8.36 3.53 -15.55
N GLY A 28 9.68 3.63 -15.58
CA GLY A 28 10.56 3.61 -16.75
C GLY A 28 11.07 2.21 -17.11
N ASP A 29 10.47 1.16 -16.53
CA ASP A 29 10.97 -0.22 -16.61
C ASP A 29 10.38 -1.04 -17.77
N GLY A 30 9.66 -0.38 -18.70
CA GLY A 30 9.08 -1.04 -19.88
C GLY A 30 10.01 -1.04 -21.11
N LEU A 31 10.79 0.02 -21.31
CA LEU A 31 11.68 0.21 -22.47
C LEU A 31 13.16 0.32 -22.09
N GLY A 32 13.49 0.72 -20.85
CA GLY A 32 14.88 0.78 -20.36
C GLY A 32 15.47 -0.58 -19.95
N GLY A 33 14.62 -1.58 -19.66
CA GLY A 33 15.04 -2.92 -19.24
C GLY A 33 15.29 -3.93 -20.39
N ILE A 34 14.89 -3.59 -21.62
CA ILE A 34 14.99 -4.48 -22.80
C ILE A 34 16.41 -4.48 -23.40
N GLY A 35 17.27 -3.52 -23.04
CA GLY A 35 18.57 -3.27 -23.65
C GLY A 35 19.80 -3.70 -22.85
N GLY A 36 19.77 -4.82 -22.13
CA GLY A 36 20.96 -5.47 -21.58
C GLY A 36 21.65 -4.76 -20.40
N GLN A 37 22.06 -5.55 -19.41
CA GLN A 37 23.02 -5.15 -18.35
C GLN A 37 22.46 -4.36 -17.14
N GLY A 38 21.43 -4.89 -16.48
CA GLY A 38 20.89 -4.34 -15.23
C GLY A 38 21.26 -5.08 -13.93
N GLN A 39 22.29 -5.94 -13.90
CA GLN A 39 22.62 -6.76 -12.73
C GLN A 39 23.59 -6.14 -11.70
N LEU A 40 24.11 -4.93 -11.93
CA LEU A 40 25.22 -4.38 -11.12
C LEU A 40 24.79 -3.64 -9.83
N PHE A 41 23.49 -3.50 -9.56
CA PHE A 41 22.98 -2.88 -8.32
C PHE A 41 21.93 -3.76 -7.61
N THR A 42 22.37 -4.91 -7.07
CA THR A 42 21.50 -5.85 -6.32
C THR A 42 20.82 -5.25 -5.07
N SER A 43 21.35 -4.17 -4.49
CA SER A 43 20.76 -3.51 -3.32
C SER A 43 19.49 -2.72 -3.65
N ALA A 44 19.40 -2.14 -4.86
CA ALA A 44 18.22 -1.40 -5.32
C ALA A 44 17.03 -2.35 -5.56
N LYS A 45 17.28 -3.51 -6.19
CA LYS A 45 16.25 -4.53 -6.47
C LYS A 45 15.60 -5.08 -5.20
N SER A 46 16.37 -5.27 -4.12
CA SER A 46 15.84 -5.74 -2.83
C SER A 46 15.01 -4.67 -2.12
N ALA A 47 15.42 -3.41 -2.20
CA ALA A 47 14.68 -2.29 -1.63
C ALA A 47 13.35 -2.08 -2.36
N GLU A 48 13.34 -2.15 -3.69
CA GLU A 48 12.12 -2.07 -4.50
C GLU A 48 11.16 -3.23 -4.24
N SER A 49 11.67 -4.46 -4.11
CA SER A 49 10.85 -5.62 -3.75
C SER A 49 10.18 -5.46 -2.39
N THR A 50 10.91 -4.90 -1.42
CA THR A 50 10.39 -4.62 -0.08
C THR A 50 9.33 -3.51 -0.12
N LEU A 51 9.61 -2.41 -0.84
CA LEU A 51 8.67 -1.30 -1.02
C LEU A 51 7.36 -1.78 -1.67
N ASN A 52 7.44 -2.60 -2.73
CA ASN A 52 6.28 -3.18 -3.38
C ASN A 52 5.48 -4.09 -2.44
N ARG A 53 6.15 -4.92 -1.64
CA ARG A 53 5.48 -5.78 -0.65
C ARG A 53 4.74 -4.94 0.38
N VAL A 54 5.36 -3.90 0.93
CA VAL A 54 4.73 -3.00 1.91
C VAL A 54 3.56 -2.25 1.29
N THR A 55 3.69 -1.73 0.06
CA THR A 55 2.58 -1.08 -0.65
C THR A 55 1.39 -2.01 -0.83
N TRP A 56 1.62 -3.27 -1.24
CA TRP A 56 0.55 -4.26 -1.40
C TRP A 56 -0.13 -4.64 -0.07
N THR A 57 0.66 -4.79 0.99
CA THR A 57 0.12 -5.05 2.34
C THR A 57 -0.74 -3.88 2.80
N LEU A 58 -0.24 -2.64 2.67
CA LEU A 58 -0.95 -1.44 3.08
C LEU A 58 -2.21 -1.21 2.23
N PHE A 59 -2.14 -1.52 0.93
CA PHE A 59 -3.26 -1.46 0.01
C PHE A 59 -4.38 -2.42 0.41
N THR A 60 -4.01 -3.68 0.67
CA THR A 60 -4.97 -4.71 1.11
C THR A 60 -5.62 -4.32 2.44
N LEU A 61 -4.83 -3.80 3.38
CA LEU A 61 -5.33 -3.31 4.67
C LEU A 61 -6.33 -2.16 4.48
N PHE A 62 -5.96 -1.12 3.72
CA PHE A 62 -6.82 0.02 3.45
C PHE A 62 -8.15 -0.41 2.79
N LEU A 63 -8.08 -1.30 1.80
CA LEU A 63 -9.25 -1.73 1.05
C LEU A 63 -10.18 -2.60 1.91
N SER A 64 -9.63 -3.50 2.73
CA SER A 64 -10.39 -4.28 3.70
C SER A 64 -11.11 -3.40 4.73
N LEU A 65 -10.42 -2.40 5.30
CA LEU A 65 -10.99 -1.43 6.22
C LEU A 65 -12.08 -0.58 5.56
N THR A 66 -11.88 -0.19 4.29
CA THR A 66 -12.88 0.55 3.51
C THR A 66 -14.18 -0.23 3.39
N ILE A 67 -14.10 -1.53 3.07
CA ILE A 67 -15.28 -2.40 2.98
C ILE A 67 -15.97 -2.52 4.34
N VAL A 68 -15.21 -2.83 5.40
CA VAL A 68 -15.76 -3.05 6.75
C VAL A 68 -16.44 -1.79 7.30
N LEU A 69 -15.82 -0.62 7.16
CA LEU A 69 -16.37 0.65 7.62
C LEU A 69 -17.55 1.11 6.75
N SER A 70 -17.51 0.88 5.44
CA SER A 70 -18.59 1.26 4.50
C SER A 70 -19.83 0.37 4.62
N ALA A 71 -19.65 -0.94 4.81
CA ALA A 71 -20.74 -1.89 4.94
C ALA A 71 -21.58 -1.69 6.22
N GLY A 72 -21.08 -0.90 7.17
CA GLY A 72 -21.78 -0.56 8.41
C GLY A 72 -21.97 -1.74 9.36
N TRP A 73 -21.25 -2.85 9.16
CA TRP A 73 -21.36 -4.06 9.98
C TRP A 73 -21.06 -3.81 11.44
N LEU A 74 -20.05 -2.98 11.73
CA LEU A 74 -19.65 -2.62 13.09
C LEU A 74 -20.66 -1.69 13.78
N ASN A 75 -21.46 -0.95 13.02
CA ASN A 75 -22.52 -0.09 13.56
C ASN A 75 -23.82 -0.86 13.80
N ARG A 76 -24.13 -1.87 12.96
CA ARG A 76 -25.32 -2.72 13.12
C ARG A 76 -25.19 -3.79 14.21
N ALA A 77 -23.98 -4.28 14.49
CA ALA A 77 -23.77 -5.30 15.51
C ALA A 77 -23.95 -4.82 16.97
N ALA A 78 -24.19 -3.52 17.16
CA ALA A 78 -24.32 -2.87 18.47
C ALA A 78 -25.77 -2.44 18.81
N GLY A 79 -26.76 -2.84 18.00
CA GLY A 79 -28.19 -2.65 18.28
C GLY A 79 -28.91 -3.99 18.37
#